data_AF-A0AAW4S0P5-F1
#
_entry.id   AF-A0AAW4S0P5-F1
#
_cell.length_a   1.000
_cell.length_b   1.000
_cell.length_c   1.000
_cell.angle_alpha   90.00
_cell.angle_beta   90.00
_cell.angle_gamma   90.00
#
_symmetry.space_group_name_H-M   'P 1'
#
loop_
_entity.id
_entity.type
_entity.pdbx_description
1 polymer ?
#
loop_
_entity_poly.entity_id
_entity_poly.type
_entity_poly.pdbx_seq_one_letter_code
_entity_poly.pdbx_strand_id
1 'polypeptide(L)' 'MRTVFLLWHSYPREDALDENDTEDKLVGVYSSAAEADAARLRKLRFEGFRDYPDNFQVSEMEIDKDAWSEGFVSVKT' A
#
# COMPACT_ATOMS: atom_id res chain seq x y z
N MET A 1 5.78 -9.87 -20.19
CA MET A 1 5.09 -9.65 -18.92
C MET A 1 5.00 -8.15 -18.69
N ARG A 2 3.85 -7.66 -18.23
CA ARG A 2 3.67 -6.25 -17.89
C ARG A 2 3.53 -6.13 -16.38
N THR A 3 4.49 -5.45 -15.78
CA THR A 3 4.56 -5.21 -14.35
C THR A 3 4.04 -3.81 -14.03
N VAL A 4 3.41 -3.67 -12.88
CA VAL A 4 3.00 -2.40 -12.29
C VAL A 4 3.51 -2.29 -10.86
N PHE A 5 3.49 -1.07 -10.34
CA PHE A 5 3.98 -0.72 -9.02
C PHE A 5 2.84 -0.07 -8.25
N LEU A 6 2.36 -0.75 -7.21
CA LEU A 6 1.31 -0.24 -6.33
C LEU A 6 1.97 0.59 -5.24
N LEU A 7 1.54 1.84 -5.08
CA LEU A 7 1.92 2.66 -3.94
C LEU A 7 0.86 2.53 -2.85
N TRP A 8 1.24 1.96 -1.73
CA TRP A 8 0.45 1.85 -0.52
C TRP A 8 0.88 2.90 0.50
N HIS A 9 -0.06 3.31 1.36
CA HIS A 9 0.22 4.01 2.60
C HIS A 9 -0.47 3.26 3.74
N SER A 10 0.31 2.81 4.72
CA SER A 10 -0.12 1.92 5.79
C SER A 10 0.38 2.47 7.12
N TYR A 11 -0.52 2.99 7.95
CA TYR A 11 -0.18 3.54 9.26
C TYR A 11 -1.00 2.86 10.36
N PRO A 12 -0.45 2.69 11.58
CA PRO A 12 -1.19 2.07 12.68
C PRO A 12 -2.48 2.84 12.97
N ARG A 13 -3.56 2.12 13.27
CA ARG A 13 -4.78 2.75 13.78
C ARG A 13 -4.54 3.37 15.14
N GLU A 14 -5.07 4.57 15.36
CA GLU A 14 -4.94 5.26 16.65
C GLU A 14 -5.62 4.51 17.80
N ASP A 15 -6.65 3.72 17.52
CA ASP A 15 -7.42 2.93 18.48
C ASP A 15 -7.05 1.44 18.50
N ALA A 16 -6.02 1.04 17.74
CA ALA A 16 -5.62 -0.36 17.69
C ALA A 16 -4.94 -0.82 18.98
N LEU A 17 -5.29 -2.05 19.40
CA LEU A 17 -4.60 -2.78 20.47
C LEU A 17 -3.33 -3.47 19.97
N ASP A 18 -3.14 -3.57 18.65
CA ASP A 18 -2.04 -4.25 17.96
C ASP A 18 -1.46 -3.31 16.90
N GLU A 19 -0.14 -3.12 16.90
CA GLU A 19 0.58 -2.29 15.93
C GLU A 19 0.45 -2.79 14.48
N ASN A 20 0.10 -4.06 14.29
CA ASN A 20 -0.16 -4.67 12.98
C ASN A 20 -1.57 -4.35 12.45
N ASP A 21 -2.42 -3.73 13.27
CA ASP A 21 -3.74 -3.28 12.83
C ASP A 21 -3.62 -1.89 12.17
N THR A 22 -3.32 -1.93 10.88
CA THR A 22 -3.05 -0.74 10.07
C THR A 22 -4.24 -0.28 9.25
N GLU A 23 -4.25 1.02 8.97
CA GLU A 23 -5.11 1.67 8.00
C GLU A 23 -4.40 1.73 6.65
N ASP A 24 -4.71 0.76 5.79
CA ASP A 24 -4.08 0.62 4.48
C ASP A 24 -4.83 1.38 3.38
N LYS A 25 -4.11 2.18 2.61
CA LYS A 25 -4.64 2.99 1.51
C LYS A 25 -3.86 2.71 0.24
N LEU A 26 -4.53 2.20 -0.79
CA LEU A 26 -3.96 2.15 -2.14
C LEU A 26 -3.96 3.56 -2.73
N VAL A 27 -2.78 4.18 -2.78
CA VAL A 27 -2.61 5.57 -3.23
C VAL A 27 -2.60 5.66 -4.75
N GLY A 28 -2.08 4.64 -5.44
CA GLY A 28 -2.11 4.55 -6.89
C GLY A 28 -1.38 3.33 -7.46
N VAL A 29 -1.56 3.11 -8.77
CA VAL A 29 -0.92 2.06 -9.55
C VAL A 29 -0.12 2.71 -10.67
N TYR A 30 1.17 2.39 -10.76
CA TYR A 30 2.12 3.06 -11.64
C TYR A 30 2.79 2.07 -12.60
N SER A 31 3.21 2.57 -13.77
CA SER A 31 3.90 1.76 -14.78
C SER A 31 5.39 1.52 -14.48
N SER A 32 5.97 2.24 -13.51
CA SER A 32 7.35 2.08 -13.08
C SER A 32 7.52 2.45 -11.60
N ALA A 33 8.58 1.93 -10.97
CA ALA A 33 8.96 2.31 -9.60
C ALA A 33 9.24 3.82 -9.47
N ALA A 34 9.85 4.42 -10.50
CA ALA A 34 10.15 5.86 -10.51
C ALA A 34 8.87 6.72 -10.48
N GLU A 35 7.82 6.31 -11.21
CA GLU A 35 6.53 7.01 -11.17
C GLU A 35 5.81 6.85 -9.82
N ALA A 36 5.95 5.68 -9.18
CA ALA A 36 5.44 5.45 -7.83
C ALA A 36 6.15 6.32 -6.79
N ASP A 37 7.48 6.42 -6.83
CA ASP A 37 8.23 7.29 -5.92
C ASP A 37 7.95 8.78 -6.17
N ALA A 38 7.87 9.20 -7.44
CA ALA A 38 7.46 10.55 -7.78
C ALA A 38 6.06 10.86 -7.23
N ALA A 39 5.14 9.89 -7.22
CA ALA A 39 3.83 10.05 -6.62
C ALA A 39 3.88 10.16 -5.09
N ARG A 40 4.68 9.32 -4.41
CA ARG A 40 4.95 9.42 -2.97
C ARG A 40 5.39 10.85 -2.61
N LEU A 41 6.39 11.39 -3.31
CA LEU A 41 6.88 12.76 -3.07
C LEU A 41 5.79 13.82 -3.25
N ARG A 42 4.92 13.69 -4.27
CA ARG A 42 3.77 14.60 -4.45
C ARG A 42 2.76 14.48 -3.31
N LYS A 43 2.58 13.27 -2.76
CA LYS A 43 1.58 12.95 -1.71
C LYS A 43 1.99 13.43 -0.31
N LEU A 44 3.29 13.63 -0.06
CA LEU A 44 3.80 14.28 1.17
C LEU A 44 3.34 15.75 1.36
N ARG A 45 2.59 16.32 0.41
CA ARG A 45 2.00 17.66 0.56
C ARG A 45 0.58 17.65 1.11
N PHE A 46 -0.05 16.48 1.23
CA PHE A 46 -1.42 16.33 1.67
C PHE A 46 -1.45 15.95 3.17
N GLU A 47 -2.44 16.47 3.89
CA GLU A 47 -2.71 16.13 5.29
C GLU A 47 -2.95 14.62 5.46
N GLY A 48 -2.59 14.08 6.62
CA GLY A 48 -2.58 12.65 6.88
C GLY A 48 -1.37 11.95 6.27
N PHE A 49 -1.10 12.15 4.97
CA PHE A 49 0.08 11.54 4.33
C PHE A 49 1.41 12.16 4.77
N ARG A 50 1.45 13.49 4.95
CA ARG A 50 2.66 14.18 5.42
C ARG A 50 3.00 13.85 6.87
N ASP A 51 1.99 13.54 7.67
CA ASP A 51 2.15 13.29 9.11
C ASP A 51 2.75 11.90 9.37
N TYR A 52 2.65 11.01 8.37
CA TYR A 52 3.23 9.67 8.36
C TYR A 52 4.07 9.43 7.07
N PRO A 53 5.21 10.12 6.90
CA PRO A 53 5.95 10.16 5.63
C PRO A 53 6.69 8.86 5.30
N ASP A 54 7.00 8.06 6.32
CA ASP A 54 7.74 6.79 6.20
C ASP A 54 6.81 5.59 5.99
N ASN A 55 5.50 5.80 6.08
CA ASN A 55 4.47 4.77 5.98
C ASN A 55 4.05 4.46 4.53
N PHE A 56 4.82 4.90 3.54
CA PHE A 56 4.60 4.56 2.14
C PHE A 56 5.38 3.30 1.76
N GLN A 57 4.72 2.38 1.06
CA GLN A 57 5.33 1.16 0.52
C GLN A 57 5.04 1.04 -0.98
N VAL A 58 6.04 0.61 -1.75
CA VAL A 58 5.85 0.26 -3.17
C VAL A 58 5.92 -1.25 -3.33
N SER A 59 4.87 -1.84 -3.91
CA SER A 59 4.78 -3.26 -4.20
C SER A 59 4.77 -3.49 -5.71
N GLU A 60 5.67 -4.34 -6.20
CA GLU A 60 5.73 -4.74 -7.61
C GLU A 60 4.75 -5.89 -7.88
N MET A 61 3.95 -5.79 -8.95
CA MET A 61 2.94 -6.80 -9.30
C MET A 61 2.87 -7.03 -10.81
N GLU A 62 2.72 -8.28 -11.22
CA GLU A 62 2.38 -8.62 -12.60
C GLU A 62 0.88 -8.43 -12.87
N ILE A 63 0.56 -7.82 -14.01
CA ILE A 63 -0.84 -7.73 -14.47
C ILE A 63 -1.31 -9.11 -14.96
N ASP A 64 -2.62 -9.37 -14.84
CA ASP A 64 -3.30 -10.60 -15.25
C ASP A 64 -2.80 -11.84 -14.50
N LYS A 65 -2.36 -11.64 -13.25
CA LYS A 65 -1.94 -12.68 -12.32
C LYS A 65 -2.65 -12.53 -10.99
N ASP A 66 -3.01 -13.67 -10.41
CA ASP A 66 -3.54 -13.72 -9.07
C ASP A 66 -2.38 -13.60 -8.07
N ALA A 67 -2.40 -12.57 -7.24
CA ALA A 67 -1.48 -12.45 -6.10
C ALA A 67 -1.82 -13.43 -4.98
N TRP A 68 -3.06 -13.90 -4.97
CA TRP A 68 -3.58 -14.89 -4.04
C TRP A 68 -4.24 -16.00 -4.86
N SER A 69 -3.56 -17.13 -5.00
CA SER A 69 -3.95 -18.20 -5.93
C SER A 69 -4.96 -19.21 -5.36
N GLU A 70 -5.32 -19.10 -4.08
CA GLU A 70 -6.18 -20.05 -3.37
C GLU A 70 -7.39 -19.36 -2.73
N GLY A 71 -8.23 -20.09 -1.99
CA GLY A 71 -9.28 -19.47 -1.16
C GLY A 71 -8.72 -18.80 0.09
N PHE A 72 -9.59 -18.22 0.93
CA PHE A 72 -9.24 -17.78 2.28
C PHE A 72 -9.99 -18.61 3.33
N VAL A 73 -9.38 -18.80 4.50
CA VAL A 73 -10.01 -19.46 5.66
C VAL A 73 -10.08 -18.47 6.81
N SER A 74 -11.27 -18.28 7.37
CA SER A 74 -11.45 -17.51 8.60
C SER A 74 -11.39 -18.46 9.79
N VAL A 75 -10.46 -18.24 10.72
CA VAL A 75 -10.56 -18.87 12.04
C VAL A 75 -11.58 -18.07 12.83
N LYS A 76 -12.73 -18.68 13.15
CA LYS A 76 -13.67 -18.09 14.12
C LYS A 76 -13.14 -18.39 15.51
N THR A 77 -12.83 -17.34 16.26
CA THR A 77 -12.60 -17.42 17.71
C THR A 77 -13.93 -17.34 18.44
#